data_AF-A0A1H8UI66-F1
#
_entry.id   AF-A0A1H8UI66-F1
#
_cell.length_a   1.000
_cell.length_b   1.000
_cell.length_c   1.000
_cell.angle_alpha   90.00
_cell.angle_beta   90.00
_cell.angle_gamma   90.00
#
_symmetry.space_group_name_H-M   'P 1'
#
loop_
_entity.id
_entity.type
_entity.pdbx_description
1 polymer ?
#
loop_
_entity_poly.entity_id
_entity_poly.type
_entity_poly.pdbx_seq_one_letter_code
_entity_poly.pdbx_strand_id
1 'polypeptide(L)'
;MDAAAKAGFLRFHIPVAIVVLLLTALRIVWWWRFDRKPLPLDGSPRWQERIARGVHAAFYIVILGMVASGIGLMVLSGAAPAVFGESGAVLPNFAEYPPRVPHGLGALLIVGLLIFHAGAALYHEFVRRDRLLRRMWYGG
;
A
#
# COMPACT_ATOMS: atom_id res chain seq x y z
N MET A 1 -20.18 -13.74 -4.49
CA MET A 1 -20.57 -12.66 -3.56
C MET A 1 -21.66 -11.85 -4.22
N ASP A 2 -22.81 -11.73 -3.55
CA ASP A 2 -23.87 -10.81 -3.97
C ASP A 2 -23.44 -9.34 -3.83
N ALA A 3 -24.26 -8.42 -4.34
CA ALA A 3 -23.96 -6.99 -4.33
C ALA A 3 -23.90 -6.38 -2.92
N ALA A 4 -24.70 -6.90 -1.97
CA ALA A 4 -24.73 -6.39 -0.62
C ALA A 4 -23.43 -6.72 0.14
N ALA A 5 -22.93 -7.95 -0.01
CA ALA A 5 -21.64 -8.36 0.52
C ALA A 5 -20.50 -7.50 -0.06
N LYS A 6 -20.48 -7.29 -1.38
CA LYS A 6 -19.48 -6.44 -2.04
C LYS A 6 -19.52 -5.00 -1.53
N ALA A 7 -20.71 -4.42 -1.38
CA ALA A 7 -20.87 -3.08 -0.82
C ALA A 7 -20.36 -3.02 0.64
N GLY A 8 -20.63 -4.05 1.44
CA GLY A 8 -20.10 -4.18 2.80
C GLY A 8 -18.57 -4.16 2.84
N PHE A 9 -17.89 -4.91 1.96
CA PHE A 9 -16.43 -4.86 1.85
C PHE A 9 -15.93 -3.47 1.44
N LEU A 10 -16.60 -2.80 0.50
CA LEU A 10 -16.21 -1.44 0.06
C LEU A 10 -16.36 -0.41 1.18
N ARG A 11 -17.40 -0.52 2.02
CA ARG A 11 -17.60 0.34 3.21
C ARG A 11 -16.45 0.23 4.21
N PHE A 12 -15.82 -0.93 4.32
CA PHE A 12 -14.63 -1.12 5.15
C PHE A 12 -13.34 -0.72 4.42
N HIS A 13 -13.21 -1.13 3.16
CA HIS A 13 -12.02 -0.92 2.35
C HIS A 13 -11.70 0.56 2.13
N ILE A 14 -12.70 1.40 1.83
CA ILE A 14 -12.49 2.82 1.51
C ILE A 14 -11.92 3.59 2.73
N PRO A 15 -12.49 3.52 3.95
CA PRO A 15 -11.89 4.13 5.12
C PRO A 15 -10.46 3.66 5.40
N VAL A 16 -10.19 2.35 5.27
CA VAL A 16 -8.83 1.81 5.43
C VAL A 16 -7.88 2.40 4.38
N ALA A 17 -8.30 2.51 3.12
CA ALA A 17 -7.50 3.13 2.06
C ALA A 17 -7.19 4.61 2.35
N ILE A 18 -8.15 5.35 2.92
CA ILE A 18 -7.93 6.75 3.35
C ILE A 18 -6.89 6.81 4.48
N VAL A 19 -7.01 5.94 5.48
CA VAL A 19 -6.01 5.87 6.56
C VAL A 19 -4.63 5.53 6.02
N VAL A 20 -4.52 4.55 5.11
CA VAL A 20 -3.26 4.19 4.45
C VAL A 20 -2.68 5.37 3.66
N LEU A 21 -3.52 6.12 2.92
CA LEU A 21 -3.09 7.32 2.21
C LEU A 21 -2.51 8.37 3.16
N LEU A 22 -3.24 8.68 4.25
CA LEU A 22 -2.81 9.67 5.24
C LEU A 22 -1.49 9.28 5.91
N LEU A 23 -1.37 8.01 6.33
CA LEU A 23 -0.14 7.49 6.92
C LEU A 23 1.02 7.47 5.92
N THR A 24 0.74 7.16 4.65
CA THR A 24 1.76 7.20 3.58
C THR A 24 2.24 8.62 3.33
N ALA A 25 1.32 9.59 3.24
CA ALA A 25 1.67 11.00 3.09
C ALA A 25 2.48 11.51 4.29
N LEU A 26 2.03 11.21 5.52
CA LEU A 26 2.75 11.52 6.75
C LEU A 26 4.16 10.92 6.73
N ARG A 27 4.28 9.64 6.35
CA ARG A 27 5.57 8.95 6.27
C ARG A 27 6.51 9.60 5.26
N ILE A 28 6.02 10.00 4.09
CA ILE A 28 6.81 10.68 3.06
C ILE A 28 7.28 12.05 3.57
N VAL A 29 6.38 12.84 4.17
CA VAL A 29 6.73 14.13 4.77
C VAL A 29 7.78 13.95 5.86
N TRP A 30 7.58 12.98 6.75
CA TRP A 30 8.52 12.68 7.83
C TRP A 30 9.90 12.28 7.30
N TRP A 31 9.94 11.36 6.33
CA TRP A 31 11.16 10.92 5.68
C TRP A 31 11.92 12.08 5.02
N TRP A 32 11.19 13.02 4.41
CA TRP A 32 11.82 14.14 3.72
C TRP A 32 12.31 15.25 4.68
N ARG A 33 11.64 15.45 5.82
CA ARG A 33 11.89 16.60 6.73
C ARG A 33 12.65 16.25 8.00
N PHE A 34 12.40 15.09 8.58
CA PHE A 34 12.80 14.79 9.95
C PHE A 34 13.68 13.55 10.07
N ASP A 35 13.61 12.62 9.11
CA ASP A 35 14.39 11.39 9.15
C ASP A 35 15.89 11.68 8.94
N ARG A 36 16.71 11.15 9.85
CA ARG A 36 18.18 11.29 9.84
C ARG A 36 18.86 10.38 8.81
N LYS A 37 18.09 9.56 8.07
CA LYS A 37 18.55 8.66 6.99
C LYS A 37 19.75 7.83 7.46
N PRO A 38 19.52 6.83 8.33
CA PRO A 38 20.59 6.07 8.98
C PRO A 38 21.56 5.50 7.94
N LEU A 39 22.86 5.51 8.28
CA LEU A 39 23.91 4.92 7.46
C LEU A 39 23.60 3.45 7.17
N PRO A 40 24.06 2.91 6.02
CA PRO A 40 23.96 1.49 5.73
C PRO A 40 24.46 0.62 6.89
N LEU A 41 23.96 -0.62 6.99
CA LEU A 41 24.50 -1.58 7.95
C LEU A 41 25.94 -1.93 7.56
N ASP A 42 26.83 -2.04 8.54
CA ASP A 42 28.22 -2.42 8.27
C ASP A 42 28.27 -3.78 7.55
N GLY A 43 29.00 -3.82 6.44
CA GLY A 43 29.11 -5.02 5.60
C GLY A 43 27.91 -5.28 4.68
N SER A 44 26.92 -4.39 4.57
CA SER A 44 25.85 -4.55 3.59
C SER A 44 26.37 -4.29 2.17
N PRO A 45 26.22 -5.25 1.23
CA PRO A 45 26.57 -4.99 -0.17
C PRO A 45 25.71 -3.88 -0.76
N ARG A 46 26.32 -3.01 -1.58
CA ARG A 46 25.65 -1.86 -2.21
C ARG A 46 24.39 -2.24 -3.02
N TRP A 47 24.33 -3.47 -3.55
CA TRP A 47 23.17 -3.96 -4.27
C TRP A 47 21.96 -4.21 -3.35
N GLN A 48 22.18 -4.71 -2.12
CA GLN A 48 21.12 -4.91 -1.13
C GLN A 48 20.49 -3.56 -0.75
N GLU A 49 21.31 -2.54 -0.55
CA GLU A 49 20.82 -1.19 -0.26
C GLU A 49 20.03 -0.58 -1.41
N ARG A 50 20.48 -0.77 -2.66
CA ARG A 50 19.77 -0.28 -3.86
C ARG A 50 18.42 -0.96 -3.99
N ILE A 51 18.36 -2.28 -3.81
CA ILE A 51 17.10 -3.04 -3.82
C ILE A 51 16.19 -2.56 -2.69
N ALA A 52 16.70 -2.40 -1.47
CA ALA A 52 15.91 -1.92 -0.34
C ALA A 52 15.28 -0.53 -0.63
N ARG A 53 16.06 0.42 -1.15
CA ARG A 53 15.52 1.73 -1.57
C ARG A 53 14.49 1.58 -2.70
N GLY A 54 14.77 0.72 -3.68
CA GLY A 54 13.86 0.44 -4.79
C GLY A 54 12.51 -0.13 -4.32
N VAL A 55 12.52 -1.08 -3.39
CA VAL A 55 11.30 -1.68 -2.80
C VAL A 55 10.49 -0.64 -2.04
N HIS A 56 11.11 0.19 -1.21
CA HIS A 56 10.38 1.26 -0.51
C HIS A 56 9.79 2.29 -1.46
N ALA A 57 10.54 2.71 -2.49
CA ALA A 57 10.03 3.61 -3.51
C ALA A 57 8.87 2.98 -4.30
N ALA A 58 8.98 1.69 -4.64
CA ALA A 58 7.93 0.94 -5.32
C ALA A 58 6.67 0.86 -4.45
N PHE A 59 6.77 0.63 -3.14
CA PHE A 59 5.60 0.68 -2.25
C PHE A 59 4.89 2.03 -2.33
N TYR A 60 5.61 3.15 -2.23
CA TYR A 60 4.99 4.48 -2.32
C TYR A 60 4.28 4.69 -3.66
N ILE A 61 4.94 4.35 -4.77
CA ILE A 61 4.36 4.50 -6.11
C ILE A 61 3.10 3.63 -6.27
N VAL A 62 3.16 2.36 -5.87
CA VAL A 62 2.03 1.43 -6.02
C VAL A 62 0.88 1.82 -5.09
N ILE A 63 1.14 2.19 -3.84
CA ILE A 63 0.08 2.64 -2.90
C ILE A 63 -0.62 3.88 -3.45
N LEU A 64 0.13 4.90 -3.91
CA LEU A 64 -0.47 6.12 -4.45
C LEU A 64 -1.24 5.83 -5.75
N GLY A 65 -0.72 4.98 -6.63
CA GLY A 65 -1.43 4.54 -7.84
C GLY A 65 -2.71 3.74 -7.54
N MET A 66 -2.68 2.89 -6.51
CA MET A 66 -3.85 2.16 -6.02
C MET A 66 -4.93 3.09 -5.49
N VAL A 67 -4.56 4.08 -4.67
CA VAL A 67 -5.51 5.06 -4.15
C VAL A 67 -6.09 5.91 -5.29
N ALA A 68 -5.25 6.43 -6.19
CA ALA A 68 -5.70 7.22 -7.34
C ALA A 68 -6.67 6.43 -8.24
N SER A 69 -6.33 5.18 -8.56
CA SER A 69 -7.22 4.31 -9.35
C SER A 69 -8.49 3.91 -8.60
N GLY A 70 -8.44 3.75 -7.28
CA GLY A 70 -9.62 3.50 -6.44
C GLY A 70 -10.58 4.69 -6.39
N ILE A 71 -10.05 5.91 -6.24
CA ILE A 71 -10.82 7.15 -6.36
C ILE A 71 -11.43 7.24 -7.77
N GLY A 72 -10.64 6.98 -8.81
CA GLY A 72 -11.11 6.94 -10.19
C GLY A 72 -12.25 5.94 -10.41
N LEU A 73 -12.17 4.75 -9.81
CA LEU A 73 -13.26 3.78 -9.83
C LEU A 73 -14.53 4.35 -9.19
N MET A 74 -14.43 4.93 -7.99
CA MET A 74 -15.59 5.47 -7.27
C MET A 74 -16.26 6.62 -8.03
N VAL A 75 -15.45 7.52 -8.60
CA VAL A 75 -15.94 8.70 -9.33
C VAL A 75 -16.56 8.29 -10.67
N LEU A 76 -15.85 7.52 -11.50
CA LEU A 76 -16.31 7.20 -12.86
C LEU A 76 -17.52 6.24 -12.85
N SER A 77 -17.60 5.35 -11.87
CA SER A 77 -18.70 4.39 -11.79
C SER A 77 -19.93 4.89 -11.06
N GLY A 78 -19.83 6.03 -10.36
CA GLY A 78 -20.91 6.51 -9.51
C GLY A 78 -21.30 5.52 -8.41
N ALA A 79 -20.36 4.69 -7.93
CA ALA A 79 -20.66 3.64 -6.95
C ALA A 79 -21.00 4.16 -5.55
N ALA A 80 -20.75 5.45 -5.26
CA ALA A 80 -20.89 6.01 -3.92
C ALA A 80 -22.31 5.81 -3.31
N PRO A 81 -23.43 6.15 -3.98
CA PRO A 81 -24.79 5.81 -3.54
C PRO A 81 -24.97 4.36 -3.07
N ALA A 82 -24.60 3.40 -3.90
CA ALA A 82 -24.74 1.97 -3.60
C ALA A 82 -23.83 1.53 -2.45
N VAL A 83 -22.61 2.09 -2.36
CA VAL A 83 -21.67 1.80 -1.29
C VAL A 83 -22.11 2.44 0.02
N PHE A 84 -22.66 3.65 0.05
CA PHE A 84 -22.96 4.38 1.30
C PHE A 84 -24.42 4.28 1.74
N GLY A 85 -25.24 3.48 1.07
CA GLY A 85 -26.53 3.01 1.59
C GLY A 85 -27.74 3.74 1.04
N GLU A 86 -27.63 4.40 -0.11
CA GLU A 86 -28.78 4.93 -0.82
C GLU A 86 -29.72 3.80 -1.24
N SER A 87 -30.99 3.90 -0.86
CA SER A 87 -31.98 2.86 -1.13
C SER A 87 -32.28 2.76 -2.62
N GLY A 88 -32.25 1.53 -3.16
CA GLY A 88 -32.46 1.29 -4.59
C GLY A 88 -31.23 1.50 -5.48
N ALA A 89 -30.11 2.01 -4.94
CA ALA A 89 -28.88 2.14 -5.69
C ALA A 89 -28.24 0.78 -5.97
N VAL A 90 -27.86 0.55 -7.23
CA VAL A 90 -27.25 -0.70 -7.69
C VAL A 90 -25.74 -0.52 -7.80
N LEU A 91 -24.98 -1.47 -7.24
CA LEU A 91 -23.52 -1.44 -7.34
C LEU A 91 -23.10 -1.70 -8.79
N PRO A 92 -22.33 -0.80 -9.42
CA PRO A 92 -21.93 -0.94 -10.82
C PRO A 92 -20.94 -2.09 -11.00
N ASN A 93 -20.86 -2.60 -12.23
CA ASN A 93 -19.83 -3.57 -12.60
C ASN A 93 -18.49 -2.87 -12.82
N PHE A 94 -17.62 -2.89 -11.80
CA PHE A 94 -16.32 -2.23 -11.88
C PHE A 94 -15.42 -2.74 -13.03
N ALA A 95 -15.68 -3.90 -13.62
CA ALA A 95 -14.91 -4.41 -14.76
C ALA A 95 -15.01 -3.51 -16.01
N GLU A 96 -16.06 -2.69 -16.10
CA GLU A 96 -16.32 -1.81 -17.25
C GLU A 96 -15.53 -0.49 -17.18
N TYR A 97 -14.82 -0.23 -16.07
CA TYR A 97 -14.16 1.05 -15.83
C TYR A 97 -12.65 0.92 -15.97
N PRO A 98 -11.99 1.77 -16.79
CA PRO A 98 -10.55 1.68 -17.05
C PRO A 98 -9.66 1.62 -15.79
N PRO A 99 -9.94 2.37 -14.69
CA PRO A 99 -9.10 2.28 -13.50
C PRO A 99 -9.11 0.92 -12.79
N ARG A 100 -10.01 -0.01 -13.15
CA ARG A 100 -10.09 -1.35 -12.56
C ARG A 100 -8.83 -2.18 -12.77
N VAL A 101 -8.24 -2.08 -13.96
CA VAL A 101 -7.04 -2.82 -14.36
C VAL A 101 -5.83 -2.40 -13.53
N PRO A 102 -5.41 -1.12 -13.50
CA PRO A 102 -4.29 -0.69 -12.68
C PRO A 102 -4.53 -0.93 -11.18
N HIS A 103 -5.77 -0.80 -10.70
CA HIS A 103 -6.10 -1.13 -9.30
C HIS A 103 -5.95 -2.64 -9.00
N GLY A 104 -6.34 -3.51 -9.95
CA GLY A 104 -6.13 -4.96 -9.80
C GLY A 104 -4.66 -5.34 -9.81
N LEU A 105 -3.89 -4.78 -10.75
CA LEU A 105 -2.45 -5.02 -10.85
C LEU A 105 -1.70 -4.49 -9.62
N GLY A 106 -2.05 -3.30 -9.14
CA GLY A 106 -1.44 -2.72 -7.94
C GLY A 106 -1.67 -3.56 -6.69
N ALA A 107 -2.84 -4.21 -6.56
CA ALA A 107 -3.10 -5.13 -5.45
C ALA A 107 -2.14 -6.33 -5.46
N LEU A 108 -1.93 -6.95 -6.64
CA LEU A 108 -0.98 -8.06 -6.79
C LEU A 108 0.46 -7.61 -6.52
N LEU A 109 0.85 -6.43 -7.02
CA LEU A 109 2.18 -5.87 -6.81
C LEU A 109 2.45 -5.56 -5.34
N ILE A 110 1.50 -4.98 -4.61
CA ILE A 110 1.64 -4.73 -3.17
C ILE A 110 1.84 -6.02 -2.41
N VAL A 111 1.09 -7.08 -2.73
CA VAL A 111 1.25 -8.39 -2.07
C VAL A 111 2.64 -8.96 -2.34
N GLY A 112 3.10 -8.92 -3.60
CA GLY A 112 4.44 -9.37 -3.98
C GLY A 112 5.55 -8.59 -3.28
N LEU A 113 5.45 -7.26 -3.26
CA LEU A 113 6.40 -6.39 -2.55
C LEU A 113 6.39 -6.65 -1.05
N LEU A 114 5.22 -6.88 -0.44
CA LEU A 114 5.09 -7.19 0.98
C LEU A 114 5.77 -8.50 1.35
N ILE A 115 5.53 -9.56 0.57
CA ILE A 115 6.20 -10.86 0.77
C ILE A 115 7.71 -10.70 0.64
N PHE A 116 8.17 -10.02 -0.40
CA PHE A 116 9.60 -9.79 -0.61
C PHE A 116 10.24 -8.98 0.53
N HIS A 117 9.59 -7.89 0.93
CA HIS A 117 10.07 -7.01 1.99
C HIS A 117 10.10 -7.72 3.36
N ALA A 118 9.01 -8.37 3.74
CA ALA A 118 8.93 -9.12 4.98
C ALA A 118 9.93 -10.28 4.98
N GLY A 119 10.05 -11.01 3.87
CA GLY A 119 11.04 -12.08 3.72
C GLY A 119 12.48 -11.57 3.88
N ALA A 120 12.81 -10.41 3.30
CA ALA A 120 14.12 -9.78 3.49
C ALA A 120 14.33 -9.37 4.96
N ALA A 121 13.33 -8.75 5.60
CA ALA A 121 13.42 -8.37 7.00
C ALA A 121 13.65 -9.59 7.93
N LEU A 122 12.95 -10.69 7.70
CA LEU A 122 13.12 -11.94 8.45
C LEU A 122 14.50 -12.59 8.17
N TYR A 123 14.99 -12.54 6.93
CA TYR A 123 16.33 -12.99 6.59
C TYR A 123 17.40 -12.18 7.36
N HIS A 124 17.24 -10.86 7.43
CA HIS A 124 18.15 -9.99 8.17
C HIS A 124 18.13 -10.27 9.68
N GLU A 125 16.95 -10.49 10.25
CA GLU A 125 16.81 -10.79 11.68
C GLU A 125 17.35 -12.17 12.06
N PHE A 126 16.94 -13.23 11.34
CA PHE A 126 17.22 -14.60 11.76
C PHE A 126 18.48 -15.21 11.16
N VAL A 127 18.86 -14.81 9.95
CA VAL A 127 20.02 -15.38 9.24
C VAL A 127 21.23 -14.47 9.37
N ARG A 128 21.12 -13.19 8.98
CA ARG A 128 22.23 -12.22 9.12
C ARG A 128 22.48 -11.83 10.58
N ARG A 129 21.42 -11.84 11.41
CA ARG A 129 21.45 -11.43 12.83
C ARG A 129 22.02 -10.03 13.03
N ASP A 130 21.79 -9.14 12.07
CA ASP A 130 22.28 -7.74 12.09
C ASP A 130 21.34 -6.78 12.82
N ARG A 131 20.24 -7.31 13.40
CA ARG A 131 19.21 -6.56 14.15
C ARG A 131 18.62 -5.40 13.34
N LEU A 132 18.52 -5.55 12.01
CA LEU A 132 17.91 -4.55 11.12
C LEU A 132 16.53 -4.10 11.62
N LEU A 133 15.72 -5.02 12.17
CA LEU A 133 14.38 -4.71 12.66
C LEU A 133 14.37 -3.67 13.80
N ARG A 134 15.43 -3.56 14.61
CA ARG A 134 15.53 -2.51 15.64
C ARG A 134 15.43 -1.10 15.05
N ARG A 135 15.95 -0.89 13.85
CA ARG A 135 15.87 0.41 13.14
C ARG A 135 14.46 0.76 12.67
N MET A 136 13.53 -0.21 12.68
CA MET A 136 12.11 -0.02 12.35
C MET A 136 11.21 -0.07 13.59
N TRP A 137 11.76 -0.40 14.76
CA TRP A 137 11.04 -0.51 16.02
C TRP A 137 10.98 0.84 16.76
N TYR A 138 10.10 0.93 17.75
CA TYR A 138 10.05 2.09 18.63
C TYR A 138 11.34 2.18 19.46
N GLY A 139 12.07 3.31 19.38
CA GLY A 139 13.19 3.61 20.28
C GLY A 139 14.61 3.48 19.74
N GLY A 140 14.82 2.95 18.53
CA GLY A 140 16.16 2.88 17.88
C GLY A 140 17.07 1.73 18.35
#